data_AF-A0A350MRD5-F1
#
_entry.id   AF-A0A350MRD5-F1
#
_cell.length_a   1.000
_cell.length_b   1.000
_cell.length_c   1.000
_cell.angle_alpha   90.00
_cell.angle_beta   90.00
_cell.angle_gamma   90.00
#
_symmetry.space_group_name_H-M   'P 1'
#
loop_
_entity.id
_entity.type
_entity.pdbx_description
1 polymer ?
#
loop_
_entity_poly.entity_id
_entity_poly.type
_entity_poly.pdbx_seq_one_letter_code
_entity_poly.pdbx_strand_id
1 'polypeptide(L)'
;MRKISFLIAFLALLGLQVHGQRQVTGTVTHAEDGSSIPGVSVLVKGTQVGTITDINGKYSINVPPDGKVLQFSFVGMQTVEVTIGNQAVIDVQMQPTVTALEGVIVTALGISREKKSLGYAVQDVSGDEITQARQLNAINSLSGRVAGLQITTGSGNMAGSSRVLIRGVN
;
A
#
# COMPACT_ATOMS: atom_id res chain seq x y z
N MET A 1 54.82 -40.65 21.75
CA MET A 1 54.96 -39.68 20.64
C MET A 1 53.73 -39.65 19.72
N ARG A 2 53.42 -40.72 18.95
CA ARG A 2 52.27 -40.73 18.00
C ARG A 2 50.89 -40.48 18.63
N LYS A 3 50.62 -41.06 19.82
CA LYS A 3 49.32 -40.92 20.51
C LYS A 3 49.04 -39.49 21.01
N ILE A 4 50.10 -38.77 21.40
CA ILE A 4 50.01 -37.36 21.86
C ILE A 4 49.78 -36.43 20.67
N SER A 5 50.38 -36.72 19.52
CA SER A 5 50.13 -35.99 18.28
C SER A 5 48.68 -36.13 17.79
N PHE A 6 48.08 -37.31 17.93
CA PHE A 6 46.65 -37.52 17.65
C PHE A 6 45.74 -36.77 18.63
N LEU A 7 46.10 -36.69 19.91
CA LEU A 7 45.32 -35.97 20.92
C LEU A 7 45.33 -34.44 20.68
N ILE A 8 46.49 -33.89 20.29
CA ILE A 8 46.64 -32.47 19.95
C ILE A 8 45.89 -32.13 18.65
N ALA A 9 45.93 -33.02 17.65
CA ALA A 9 45.17 -32.84 16.41
C ALA A 9 43.65 -32.89 16.64
N PHE A 10 43.19 -33.75 17.55
CA PHE A 10 41.77 -33.84 17.93
C PHE A 10 41.30 -32.59 18.70
N LEU A 11 42.14 -32.05 19.59
CA LEU A 11 41.85 -30.81 20.32
C LEU A 11 41.82 -29.58 19.41
N ALA A 12 42.67 -29.54 18.37
CA ALA A 12 42.68 -28.48 17.37
C ALA A 12 41.43 -28.52 16.45
N LEU A 13 40.87 -29.70 16.21
CA LEU A 13 39.66 -29.85 15.38
C LEU A 13 38.38 -29.37 16.09
N LEU A 14 38.35 -29.42 17.43
CA LEU A 14 37.21 -28.96 18.25
C LEU A 14 37.12 -27.43 18.38
N GLY A 15 38.20 -26.69 18.10
CA GLY A 15 38.26 -25.23 18.22
C GLY A 15 37.65 -24.44 17.06
N LEU A 16 37.26 -25.10 15.96
CA LEU A 16 36.89 -24.43 14.69
C LEU A 16 35.38 -24.27 14.46
N GLN A 17 34.53 -24.40 15.47
CA GLN A 17 33.07 -24.26 15.30
C GLN A 17 32.53 -23.04 16.05
N VAL A 18 33.04 -21.85 15.71
CA VAL A 18 32.38 -20.58 16.06
C VAL A 18 31.53 -20.15 14.86
N HIS A 19 30.28 -20.60 14.81
CA HIS A 19 29.29 -19.97 13.94
C HIS A 19 28.95 -18.59 14.54
N GLY A 20 29.66 -17.56 14.09
CA GLY A 20 29.49 -16.21 14.59
C GLY A 20 28.11 -15.66 14.30
N GLN A 21 27.31 -15.43 15.34
CA GLN A 21 26.15 -14.55 15.26
C GLN A 21 26.65 -13.11 15.08
N ARG A 22 26.10 -12.38 14.11
CA ARG A 22 26.44 -10.98 13.91
C ARG A 22 25.46 -10.12 14.68
N GLN A 23 25.96 -9.30 15.60
CA GLN A 23 25.13 -8.27 16.21
C GLN A 23 24.89 -7.12 15.22
N VAL A 24 23.63 -6.81 15.00
CA VAL A 24 23.19 -5.65 14.20
C VAL A 24 22.42 -4.71 15.12
N THR A 25 22.73 -3.44 15.04
CA THR A 25 22.07 -2.38 15.81
C THR A 25 21.51 -1.32 14.88
N GLY A 26 20.68 -0.44 15.41
CA GLY A 26 20.19 0.71 14.67
C GLY A 26 19.05 1.41 15.38
N THR A 27 18.50 2.41 14.69
CA THR A 27 17.39 3.22 15.17
C THR A 27 16.27 3.21 14.13
N VAL A 28 15.04 3.09 14.60
CA VAL A 28 13.85 3.20 13.76
C VAL A 28 13.18 4.54 14.01
N THR A 29 12.96 5.31 12.95
CA THR A 29 12.35 6.63 13.00
C THR A 29 11.16 6.76 12.05
N HIS A 30 10.26 7.68 12.36
CA HIS A 30 9.21 8.12 11.47
C HIS A 30 9.82 8.92 10.31
N ALA A 31 9.37 8.64 9.10
CA ALA A 31 9.89 9.31 7.92
C ALA A 31 9.37 10.75 7.74
N GLU A 32 8.23 11.10 8.36
CA GLU A 32 7.62 12.43 8.23
C GLU A 32 8.26 13.45 9.16
N ASP A 33 8.50 13.09 10.43
CA ASP A 33 8.95 14.01 11.48
C ASP A 33 10.33 13.64 12.08
N GLY A 34 10.89 12.50 11.69
CA GLY A 34 12.17 12.01 12.21
C GLY A 34 12.12 11.51 13.65
N SER A 35 10.94 11.44 14.28
CA SER A 35 10.79 10.99 15.66
C SER A 35 11.06 9.48 15.80
N SER A 36 11.61 9.05 16.94
CA SER A 36 11.88 7.63 17.19
C SER A 36 10.60 6.83 17.37
N ILE A 37 10.56 5.61 16.82
CA ILE A 37 9.40 4.72 16.93
C ILE A 37 9.67 3.61 17.96
N PRO A 38 9.05 3.68 19.15
CA PRO A 38 9.11 2.59 20.12
C PRO A 38 8.17 1.44 19.75
N GLY A 39 8.53 0.21 20.10
CA GLY A 39 7.66 -0.96 19.92
C GLY A 39 7.63 -1.56 18.50
N VAL A 40 8.54 -1.16 17.61
CA VAL A 40 8.69 -1.75 16.27
C VAL A 40 9.22 -3.17 16.39
N SER A 41 8.57 -4.12 15.73
CA SER A 41 9.02 -5.50 15.63
C SER A 41 10.09 -5.61 14.54
N VAL A 42 11.28 -6.06 14.93
CA VAL A 42 12.43 -6.28 14.05
C VAL A 42 12.70 -7.77 13.98
N LEU A 43 12.46 -8.40 12.82
CA LEU A 43 12.58 -9.84 12.63
C LEU A 43 13.62 -10.15 11.54
N VAL A 44 14.48 -11.14 11.76
CA VAL A 44 15.29 -11.71 10.67
C VAL A 44 14.40 -12.62 9.83
N LYS A 45 14.14 -12.19 8.59
CA LYS A 45 13.21 -12.87 7.67
C LYS A 45 13.61 -14.34 7.45
N GLY A 46 12.64 -15.24 7.58
CA GLY A 46 12.85 -16.69 7.47
C GLY A 46 13.32 -17.36 8.75
N THR A 47 13.47 -16.62 9.85
CA THR A 47 13.81 -17.16 11.18
C THR A 47 12.81 -16.69 12.23
N GLN A 48 12.91 -17.24 13.45
CA GLN A 48 12.17 -16.78 14.62
C GLN A 48 12.98 -15.77 15.46
N VAL A 49 14.14 -15.35 14.97
CA VAL A 49 15.01 -14.40 15.68
C VAL A 49 14.49 -13.00 15.43
N GLY A 50 13.99 -12.36 16.48
CA GLY A 50 13.49 -11.00 16.44
C GLY A 50 13.76 -10.25 17.73
N THR A 51 13.61 -8.93 17.67
CA THR A 51 13.66 -8.01 18.81
C THR A 51 12.62 -6.92 18.63
N ILE A 52 12.40 -6.11 19.66
CA ILE A 52 11.53 -4.94 19.62
C ILE A 52 12.37 -3.68 19.88
N THR A 53 12.02 -2.54 19.28
CA THR A 53 12.68 -1.27 19.56
C THR A 53 12.34 -0.73 20.95
N ASP A 54 13.32 -0.07 21.58
CA ASP A 54 13.16 0.58 22.89
C ASP A 54 12.43 1.94 22.80
N ILE A 55 12.34 2.65 23.94
CA ILE A 55 11.65 3.95 24.02
C ILE A 55 12.29 5.04 23.14
N ASN A 56 13.57 4.87 22.78
CA ASN A 56 14.32 5.77 21.90
C ASN A 56 14.35 5.27 20.46
N GLY A 57 13.57 4.23 20.12
CA GLY A 57 13.53 3.61 18.79
C GLY A 57 14.76 2.76 18.47
N LYS A 58 15.64 2.48 19.43
CA LYS A 58 16.85 1.70 19.20
C LYS A 58 16.57 0.22 19.30
N TYR A 59 17.30 -0.57 18.51
CA TYR A 59 17.26 -2.03 18.58
C TYR A 59 18.66 -2.64 18.52
N SER A 60 18.76 -3.88 19.03
CA SER A 60 19.95 -4.72 18.93
C SER A 60 19.50 -6.16 18.73
N ILE A 61 19.97 -6.79 17.64
CA ILE A 61 19.57 -8.14 17.26
C ILE A 61 20.78 -8.96 16.85
N ASN A 62 20.84 -10.20 17.33
CA ASN A 62 21.87 -11.16 16.96
C ASN A 62 21.40 -11.95 15.74
N VAL A 63 21.93 -11.64 14.57
CA VAL A 63 21.54 -12.22 13.30
C VAL A 63 22.31 -13.53 13.08
N PRO A 64 21.62 -14.66 12.83
CA PRO A 64 22.27 -15.90 12.42
C PRO A 64 23.05 -15.75 11.11
N PRO A 65 24.05 -16.61 10.82
CA PRO A 65 24.83 -16.54 9.58
C PRO A 65 23.98 -16.57 8.30
N ASP A 66 22.84 -17.25 8.33
CA ASP A 66 21.92 -17.39 7.20
C ASP A 66 20.95 -16.19 7.05
N GLY A 67 20.91 -15.31 8.05
CA GLY A 67 20.04 -14.14 8.09
C GLY A 67 20.52 -13.04 7.14
N LYS A 68 19.74 -12.80 6.08
CA LYS A 68 20.09 -11.80 5.04
C LYS A 68 19.27 -10.52 5.10
N VAL A 69 18.05 -10.59 5.61
CA VAL A 69 17.06 -9.50 5.56
C VAL A 69 16.45 -9.29 6.92
N LEU A 70 16.42 -8.04 7.37
CA LEU A 70 15.62 -7.59 8.51
C LEU A 70 14.29 -7.06 8.00
N GLN A 71 13.21 -7.51 8.62
CA GLN A 71 11.86 -7.03 8.41
C GLN A 71 11.45 -6.19 9.61
N PHE A 72 11.02 -4.97 9.34
CA PHE A 72 10.53 -4.02 10.33
C PHE A 72 9.02 -3.89 10.15
N SER A 73 8.26 -4.21 11.19
CA SER A 73 6.81 -4.12 11.17
C SER A 73 6.28 -3.42 12.42
N PHE A 74 5.26 -2.59 12.22
CA PHE A 74 4.55 -1.89 13.28
C PHE A 74 3.11 -1.67 12.84
N VAL A 75 2.19 -1.65 13.79
CA VAL A 75 0.76 -1.50 13.50
C VAL A 75 0.52 -0.12 12.90
N GLY A 76 -0.13 -0.07 11.74
CA GLY A 76 -0.41 1.19 11.03
C GLY A 76 0.75 1.75 10.21
N MET A 77 1.88 1.03 10.10
CA MET A 77 3.04 1.45 9.32
C MET A 77 3.34 0.46 8.20
N GLN A 78 3.92 0.95 7.11
CA GLN A 78 4.37 0.13 6.00
C GLN A 78 5.49 -0.80 6.47
N THR A 79 5.36 -2.10 6.20
CA THR A 79 6.44 -3.04 6.50
C THR A 79 7.64 -2.74 5.61
N VAL A 80 8.81 -2.59 6.22
CA VAL A 80 10.07 -2.30 5.51
C VAL A 80 10.98 -3.51 5.61
N GLU A 81 11.59 -3.90 4.49
CA GLU A 81 12.58 -4.97 4.45
C GLU A 81 13.93 -4.41 4.03
N VAL A 82 14.96 -4.67 4.83
CA VAL A 82 16.32 -4.17 4.59
C VAL A 82 17.30 -5.33 4.55
N THR A 83 18.10 -5.37 3.49
CA THR A 83 19.18 -6.37 3.37
C THR A 83 20.35 -5.94 4.26
N ILE A 84 20.82 -6.84 5.13
CA ILE A 84 21.83 -6.52 6.15
C ILE A 84 23.22 -6.32 5.53
N GLY A 85 23.51 -7.03 4.44
CA GLY A 85 24.81 -6.96 3.75
C GLY A 85 25.97 -7.23 4.72
N ASN A 86 26.95 -6.32 4.75
CA ASN A 86 28.07 -6.31 5.70
C ASN A 86 27.93 -5.23 6.80
N GLN A 87 26.77 -4.56 6.89
CA GLN A 87 26.55 -3.47 7.83
C GLN A 87 26.29 -4.01 9.24
N ALA A 88 26.87 -3.35 10.24
CA ALA A 88 26.61 -3.60 11.65
C ALA A 88 25.57 -2.63 12.24
N VAL A 89 25.37 -1.49 11.59
CA VAL A 89 24.41 -0.45 11.97
C VAL A 89 23.46 -0.19 10.81
N ILE A 90 22.16 -0.29 11.04
CA ILE A 90 21.11 -0.10 10.03
C ILE A 90 20.00 0.75 10.64
N ASP A 91 19.97 2.03 10.27
CA ASP A 91 18.87 2.92 10.62
C ASP A 91 17.77 2.84 9.57
N VAL A 92 16.51 2.85 10.02
CA VAL A 92 15.34 2.64 9.16
C VAL A 92 14.30 3.72 9.41
N GLN A 93 13.80 4.28 8.31
CA GLN A 93 12.66 5.17 8.34
C GLN A 93 11.39 4.41 7.94
N MET A 94 10.37 4.43 8.79
CA MET A 94 9.08 3.81 8.49
C MET A 94 8.07 4.88 8.08
N GLN A 95 7.28 4.53 7.06
CA GLN A 95 6.18 5.36 6.56
C GLN A 95 4.85 4.86 7.14
N PRO A 96 3.90 5.74 7.47
CA PRO A 96 2.53 5.33 7.78
C PRO A 96 1.91 4.55 6.62
N THR A 97 1.17 3.50 6.94
CA THR A 97 0.35 2.81 5.93
C THR A 97 -0.82 3.73 5.61
N VAL A 98 -0.76 4.40 4.47
CA VAL A 98 -1.92 5.08 3.91
C VAL A 98 -2.80 4.01 3.28
N THR A 99 -3.72 3.47 4.06
CA THR A 99 -4.84 2.71 3.50
C THR A 99 -5.67 3.69 2.69
N ALA A 100 -5.39 3.80 1.39
CA ALA A 100 -6.35 4.37 0.46
C ALA A 100 -7.58 3.46 0.55
N LEU A 101 -8.54 3.84 1.38
CA LEU A 101 -9.86 3.22 1.42
C LEU A 101 -10.48 3.52 0.05
N GLU A 102 -10.28 2.63 -0.92
CA GLU A 102 -11.15 2.57 -2.08
C GLU A 102 -12.56 2.42 -1.52
N GLY A 103 -13.35 3.49 -1.62
CA GLY A 103 -14.60 3.65 -0.91
C GLY A 103 -15.49 2.42 -1.09
N VAL A 104 -15.60 1.62 -0.03
CA VAL A 104 -16.60 0.55 0.02
C VAL A 104 -17.95 1.24 0.14
N ILE A 105 -18.64 1.40 -0.99
CA ILE A 105 -20.05 1.77 -0.99
C ILE A 105 -20.80 0.56 -0.44
N VAL A 106 -21.05 0.55 0.86
CA VAL A 106 -21.97 -0.40 1.48
C VAL A 106 -23.37 0.10 1.18
N THR A 107 -23.92 -0.26 0.02
CA THR A 107 -25.38 -0.22 -0.14
C THR A 107 -25.96 -1.25 0.81
N ALA A 108 -26.69 -0.79 1.82
CA ALA A 108 -27.44 -1.62 2.74
C ALA A 108 -28.45 -2.46 1.94
N LEU A 109 -28.05 -3.67 1.53
CA LEU A 109 -28.85 -4.83 1.11
C LEU A 109 -27.95 -5.83 0.35
N GLY A 110 -26.98 -6.41 1.06
CA GLY A 110 -26.59 -7.83 0.99
C GLY A 110 -26.35 -8.57 -0.33
N ILE A 111 -26.14 -7.94 -1.49
CA ILE A 111 -25.83 -8.67 -2.73
C ILE A 111 -24.72 -7.97 -3.51
N SER A 112 -23.50 -8.48 -3.35
CA SER A 112 -22.38 -8.17 -4.24
C SER A 112 -22.60 -8.91 -5.56
N ARG A 113 -22.81 -8.17 -6.66
CA ARG A 113 -22.78 -8.73 -8.03
C ARG A 113 -21.65 -8.07 -8.79
N GLU A 114 -20.67 -8.89 -9.18
CA GLU A 114 -19.64 -8.55 -10.15
C GLU A 114 -20.29 -7.94 -11.39
N LYS A 115 -19.72 -6.84 -11.89
CA LYS A 115 -20.08 -6.24 -13.18
C LYS A 115 -19.61 -7.18 -14.29
N LYS A 116 -20.34 -8.28 -14.45
CA LYS A 116 -20.22 -9.19 -15.59
C LYS A 116 -20.53 -8.38 -16.85
N SER A 117 -19.47 -8.15 -17.62
CA SER A 117 -19.46 -8.06 -19.09
C SER A 117 -20.83 -7.85 -19.73
N LEU A 118 -21.24 -6.60 -19.90
CA LEU A 118 -22.33 -6.25 -20.81
C LEU A 118 -21.70 -5.62 -22.05
N GLY A 119 -21.92 -6.26 -23.20
CA GLY A 119 -21.43 -5.87 -24.52
C GLY A 119 -22.12 -4.63 -25.10
N TYR A 120 -22.26 -3.57 -24.31
CA TYR A 120 -22.65 -2.25 -24.77
C TYR A 120 -21.90 -1.20 -23.94
N ALA A 121 -21.20 -0.30 -24.63
CA ALA A 121 -20.40 0.76 -24.04
C ALA A 121 -21.28 1.71 -23.21
N VAL A 122 -21.06 1.76 -21.91
CA VAL A 122 -21.59 2.82 -21.04
C VAL A 122 -20.56 3.93 -21.05
N GLN A 123 -20.84 5.05 -21.72
CA GLN A 123 -20.06 6.28 -21.56
C GLN A 123 -20.47 6.91 -20.23
N ASP A 124 -19.55 6.88 -19.29
CA ASP A 124 -19.65 7.57 -18.00
C ASP A 124 -19.22 9.02 -18.22
N VAL A 125 -20.10 9.99 -17.91
CA VAL A 125 -19.75 11.41 -17.93
C VAL A 125 -19.61 11.85 -16.49
N SER A 126 -18.35 12.03 -16.07
CA SER A 126 -17.98 12.52 -14.75
C SER A 126 -18.47 13.96 -14.56
N GLY A 127 -19.04 14.26 -13.38
CA GLY A 127 -19.68 15.55 -13.04
C GLY A 127 -18.73 16.76 -12.95
N ASP A 128 -17.43 16.58 -13.19
CA ASP A 128 -16.43 17.63 -13.07
C ASP A 128 -16.25 18.49 -14.34
N GLU A 129 -16.97 18.19 -15.43
CA GLU A 129 -17.03 19.06 -16.62
C GLU A 129 -18.28 19.97 -16.67
N ILE A 130 -19.16 19.93 -15.65
CA ILE A 130 -20.38 20.76 -15.62
C ILE A 130 -20.16 22.15 -14.99
N THR A 131 -19.02 22.40 -14.36
CA THR A 131 -18.71 23.68 -13.71
C THR A 131 -18.08 24.73 -14.63
N GLN A 132 -17.96 24.46 -15.94
CA GLN A 132 -17.42 25.42 -16.92
C GLN A 132 -18.39 25.76 -18.06
N ALA A 133 -19.69 25.85 -17.76
CA ALA A 133 -20.62 26.53 -18.65
C ALA A 133 -21.60 27.38 -17.84
N ARG A 134 -21.14 28.57 -17.45
CA ARG A 134 -22.05 29.67 -17.09
C ARG A 134 -22.82 30.10 -18.33
N GLN A 135 -23.86 29.37 -18.73
CA GLN A 135 -24.90 29.91 -19.59
C GLN A 135 -26.22 29.16 -19.46
N LEU A 136 -27.29 29.96 -19.32
CA LEU A 136 -28.68 29.54 -19.18
C LEU A 136 -29.04 28.46 -20.21
N ASN A 137 -29.67 27.39 -19.72
CA ASN A 137 -30.26 26.26 -20.46
C ASN A 137 -29.34 25.04 -20.67
N ALA A 138 -29.11 24.30 -19.57
CA ALA A 138 -28.50 22.97 -19.53
C ALA A 138 -29.18 21.91 -20.42
N ILE A 139 -30.37 22.21 -20.95
CA ILE A 139 -31.11 21.33 -21.85
C ILE A 139 -30.53 21.39 -23.28
N ASN A 140 -29.97 22.51 -23.71
CA ASN A 140 -29.43 22.63 -25.07
C ASN A 140 -28.04 22.00 -25.23
N SER A 141 -27.25 21.86 -24.15
CA SER A 141 -25.92 21.23 -24.20
C SER A 141 -25.96 19.71 -24.36
N LEU A 142 -27.13 19.08 -24.14
CA LEU A 142 -27.39 17.66 -24.38
C LEU A 142 -27.83 17.37 -25.82
N SER A 143 -28.19 18.41 -26.58
CA SER A 143 -28.58 18.30 -27.98
C SER A 143 -27.33 18.05 -28.85
N GLY A 144 -27.26 16.90 -29.52
CA GLY A 144 -26.15 16.53 -30.42
C GLY A 144 -25.07 15.63 -29.81
N ARG A 145 -25.04 15.42 -28.49
CA ARG A 145 -24.13 14.44 -27.85
C ARG A 145 -24.75 13.03 -27.71
N VAL A 146 -26.07 12.90 -27.87
CA VAL A 146 -26.79 11.63 -27.80
C VAL A 146 -27.50 11.37 -29.12
N ALA A 147 -27.16 10.27 -29.79
CA ALA A 147 -27.83 9.85 -31.02
C ALA A 147 -29.30 9.48 -30.75
N GLY A 148 -30.23 10.14 -31.44
CA GLY A 148 -31.68 9.86 -31.35
C GLY A 148 -32.43 10.63 -30.25
N LEU A 149 -31.82 11.68 -29.70
CA LEU A 149 -32.45 12.62 -28.76
C LEU A 149 -33.03 13.81 -29.55
N GLN A 150 -34.33 14.08 -29.39
CA GLN A 150 -34.99 15.24 -30.00
C GLN A 150 -35.62 16.09 -28.89
N ILE A 151 -35.13 17.32 -28.76
CA ILE A 151 -35.61 18.30 -27.78
C ILE A 151 -36.53 19.26 -28.51
N THR A 152 -37.82 19.26 -28.16
CA THR A 152 -38.78 20.25 -28.65
C THR A 152 -39.08 21.24 -27.52
N THR A 153 -38.63 22.49 -27.69
CA THR A 153 -38.98 23.60 -26.82
C THR A 153 -40.35 24.13 -27.23
N GLY A 154 -41.35 24.01 -26.34
CA GLY A 154 -42.67 24.59 -26.57
C GLY A 154 -42.60 26.12 -26.61
N SER A 155 -42.80 26.69 -27.80
CA SER A 155 -43.13 28.10 -28.08
C SER A 155 -42.43 29.16 -27.20
N GLY A 156 -41.28 29.66 -27.66
CA GLY A 156 -40.89 31.08 -27.62
C GLY A 156 -40.63 31.78 -26.27
N ASN A 157 -40.99 31.20 -25.13
CA ASN A 157 -40.85 31.85 -23.82
C ASN A 157 -39.82 31.09 -22.97
N MET A 158 -38.87 31.82 -22.36
CA MET A 158 -37.77 31.25 -21.57
C MET A 158 -38.19 30.50 -20.29
N ALA A 159 -39.49 30.35 -20.02
CA ALA A 159 -40.07 29.58 -18.92
C ALA A 159 -40.99 28.43 -19.39
N GLY A 160 -40.97 28.10 -20.69
CA GLY A 160 -41.74 27.00 -21.26
C GLY A 160 -41.11 25.63 -20.97
N SER A 161 -41.93 24.67 -20.54
CA SER A 161 -41.50 23.29 -20.30
C SER A 161 -40.82 22.68 -21.53
N SER A 162 -39.62 22.13 -21.35
CA SER A 162 -38.90 21.42 -22.41
C SER A 162 -39.32 19.96 -22.41
N ARG A 163 -39.76 19.45 -23.56
CA ARG A 163 -40.10 18.04 -23.74
C ARG A 163 -38.93 17.34 -24.43
N VAL A 164 -38.40 16.30 -23.78
CA VAL A 164 -37.30 15.47 -24.30
C VAL A 164 -37.90 14.17 -24.81
N LEU A 165 -37.81 13.93 -26.13
CA LEU A 165 -38.14 12.65 -26.74
C LEU A 165 -36.86 11.88 -27.03
N ILE A 166 -36.84 10.61 -26.64
CA ILE A 166 -35.74 9.69 -26.90
C ILE A 166 -36.29 8.56 -27.76
N ARG A 167 -35.79 8.43 -28.99
CA ARG A 167 -36.16 7.35 -29.94
C ARG A 167 -37.63 7.28 -30.35
N GLY A 168 -38.31 8.43 -30.44
CA GLY A 168 -39.60 8.57 -31.15
C GLY A 168 -40.63 7.51 -30.77
N VAL A 169 -41.15 7.58 -29.55
CA VAL A 169 -42.29 6.74 -29.14
C VAL A 169 -43.56 7.53 -29.44
N ASN A 170 -44.41 7.01 -30.34
CA ASN A 170 -45.78 7.50 -30.55
C ASN A 170 -46.62 7.32 -29.29
#